data_AF-A0A973Q798-F1
#
_entry.id   AF-A0A973Q798-F1
#
_cell.length_a   1.000
_cell.length_b   1.000
_cell.length_c   1.000
_cell.angle_alpha   90.00
_cell.angle_beta   90.00
_cell.angle_gamma   90.00
#
_symmetry.space_group_name_H-M   'P 1'
#
loop_
_entity.id
_entity.type
_entity.pdbx_description
1 polymer ?
#
loop_
_entity_poly.entity_id
_entity_poly.type
_entity_poly.pdbx_seq_one_letter_code
_entity_poly.pdbx_strand_id
1 'polypeptide(L)'
;MAGTDRDQHRTARGAARDPRLPHPGRFDPEPGRAGNLTAVPNPDQATLTPPGPPRPSRVRPTPLADLARRLDVPVTGGDVPVTGITHDSRAVRPGDLYAALPGARFHGAEFAAQAAANGAVAVLTDP
;
A
#
# COMPACT_ATOMS: atom_id res chain seq x y z
N MET A 1 57.87 26.57 30.67
CA MET A 1 58.81 27.38 29.87
C MET A 1 59.09 26.62 28.59
N ALA A 2 59.08 27.15 27.38
CA ALA A 2 58.54 28.36 26.76
C ALA A 2 58.88 28.22 25.26
N GLY A 3 58.00 28.69 24.38
CA GLY A 3 58.29 29.09 22.99
C GLY A 3 58.16 27.99 21.93
N THR A 4 57.22 28.10 20.97
CA THR A 4 57.34 28.82 19.66
C THR A 4 58.48 28.28 18.80
N ASP A 5 58.31 27.93 17.53
CA ASP A 5 57.81 28.82 16.49
C ASP A 5 57.43 28.06 15.21
N ARG A 6 56.65 28.76 14.38
CA ARG A 6 56.21 28.46 13.01
C ARG A 6 57.39 28.26 12.06
N ASP A 7 57.19 27.49 10.99
CA ASP A 7 57.13 27.98 9.60
C ASP A 7 57.22 26.80 8.62
N GLN A 8 56.18 26.60 7.80
CA GLN A 8 56.10 26.99 6.39
C GLN A 8 56.95 26.10 5.46
N HIS A 9 56.33 25.20 4.70
CA HIS A 9 55.75 25.40 3.36
C HIS A 9 56.77 25.31 2.19
N ARG A 10 56.32 24.63 1.12
CA ARG A 10 56.91 24.37 -0.21
C ARG A 10 57.81 23.12 -0.30
N THR A 11 57.67 22.26 -1.30
CA THR A 11 57.11 22.42 -2.66
C THR A 11 56.87 21.03 -3.25
N ALA A 12 55.69 20.75 -3.80
CA ALA A 12 55.53 19.70 -4.80
C ALA A 12 54.42 20.09 -5.79
N ARG A 13 54.87 20.74 -6.86
CA ARG A 13 54.42 20.64 -8.27
C ARG A 13 52.91 20.55 -8.50
N GLY A 14 52.36 21.66 -8.97
CA GLY A 14 51.09 21.68 -9.69
C GLY A 14 51.19 20.85 -10.96
N ALA A 15 50.39 19.79 -11.02
CA ALA A 15 49.87 19.26 -12.27
C ALA A 15 48.55 19.99 -12.53
N ALA A 16 48.46 20.63 -13.70
CA ALA A 16 47.29 21.33 -14.19
C ALA A 16 46.04 20.42 -14.14
N ARG A 17 44.95 20.91 -13.54
CA ARG A 17 43.65 20.22 -13.55
C ARG A 17 42.76 20.85 -14.63
N ASP A 18 42.28 19.99 -15.53
CA ASP A 18 41.33 20.33 -16.59
C ASP A 18 39.97 20.72 -15.98
N PRO A 19 39.40 21.89 -16.31
CA PRO A 19 38.14 22.38 -15.73
C PRO A 19 36.88 21.62 -16.20
N ARG A 20 36.99 20.58 -17.03
CA ARG A 20 35.83 19.90 -17.66
C ARG A 20 35.46 18.53 -17.08
N LEU A 21 36.04 18.09 -15.97
CA LEU A 21 35.63 16.83 -15.33
C LEU A 21 34.52 17.07 -14.28
N PRO A 22 33.32 16.48 -14.42
CA PRO A 22 32.32 16.49 -13.37
C PRO A 22 32.84 15.74 -12.14
N HIS A 23 32.59 16.31 -10.97
CA HIS A 23 33.05 15.80 -9.69
C HIS A 23 32.03 14.76 -9.22
N PRO A 24 32.42 13.56 -8.74
CA PRO A 24 31.45 12.64 -8.15
C PRO A 24 30.83 13.29 -6.91
N GLY A 25 29.52 13.53 -6.98
CA GLY A 25 28.75 14.27 -5.99
C GLY A 25 28.89 13.68 -4.60
N ARG A 26 29.31 14.52 -3.64
CA ARG A 26 29.07 14.28 -2.22
C ARG A 26 27.65 14.74 -1.91
N PHE A 27 26.94 13.94 -1.12
CA PHE A 27 25.65 14.32 -0.54
C PHE A 27 25.92 15.35 0.56
N ASP A 28 25.70 16.63 0.27
CA ASP A 28 25.75 17.71 1.26
C ASP A 28 24.31 17.92 1.80
N PRO A 29 24.07 17.82 3.13
CA PRO A 29 22.75 18.00 3.72
C PRO A 29 22.46 19.47 4.02
N GLU A 30 22.76 20.38 3.09
CA GLU A 30 22.27 21.75 3.19
C GLU A 30 20.75 21.74 2.97
N PRO A 31 19.95 22.51 3.75
CA PRO A 31 18.51 22.64 3.53
C PRO A 31 18.27 23.42 2.24
N GLY A 32 18.39 22.72 1.12
CA GLY A 32 18.07 23.21 -0.21
C GLY A 32 16.61 23.61 -0.24
N ARG A 33 16.38 24.91 -0.44
CA ARG A 33 15.08 25.48 -0.83
C ARG A 33 14.48 24.59 -1.92
N ALA A 34 13.37 23.92 -1.61
CA ALA A 34 12.69 23.02 -2.54
C ALA A 34 12.48 23.73 -3.88
N GLY A 35 13.03 23.18 -4.95
CA GLY A 35 12.70 23.63 -6.30
C GLY A 35 11.20 23.49 -6.52
N ASN A 36 10.60 24.47 -7.20
CA ASN A 36 9.22 24.41 -7.66
C ASN A 36 9.10 23.40 -8.81
N LEU A 37 9.11 22.12 -8.47
CA LEU A 37 8.63 21.05 -9.34
C LEU A 37 7.12 21.24 -9.51
N THR A 38 6.72 22.12 -10.42
CA THR A 38 5.33 22.15 -10.89
C THR A 38 5.13 20.83 -11.63
N ALA A 39 4.49 19.86 -10.96
CA ALA A 39 4.04 18.66 -11.62
C ALA A 39 3.17 19.09 -12.81
N VAL A 40 3.63 18.79 -14.02
CA VAL A 40 2.87 19.06 -15.24
C VAL A 40 1.77 18.00 -15.29
N PRO A 41 0.48 18.36 -15.22
CA PRO A 41 -0.59 17.39 -15.37
C PRO A 41 -0.58 16.91 -16.83
N ASN A 42 -0.32 15.62 -17.03
CA ASN A 42 -0.43 15.01 -18.35
C ASN A 42 -1.93 14.72 -18.59
N PRO A 43 -2.56 15.18 -19.69
CA PRO A 43 -3.99 14.98 -19.94
C PRO A 43 -4.45 13.52 -19.98
N ASP A 44 -3.52 12.57 -20.18
CA ASP A 44 -3.78 11.14 -20.12
C ASP A 44 -3.65 10.54 -18.70
N GLN A 45 -3.41 11.36 -17.67
CA GLN A 45 -3.61 10.97 -16.27
C GLN A 45 -5.11 10.90 -15.95
N ALA A 46 -5.87 10.19 -16.77
CA ALA A 46 -7.07 9.56 -16.29
C ALA A 46 -6.66 8.69 -15.11
N THR A 47 -7.26 8.92 -13.95
CA THR A 47 -7.14 8.07 -12.77
C THR A 47 -7.64 6.68 -13.16
N LEU A 48 -6.78 5.87 -13.77
CA LEU A 48 -7.03 4.46 -13.98
C LEU A 48 -6.89 3.84 -12.61
N THR A 49 -7.98 3.89 -11.81
CA THR A 49 -8.17 2.92 -10.75
C THR A 49 -7.91 1.57 -11.42
N PRO A 50 -6.82 0.87 -11.07
CA PRO A 50 -6.50 -0.39 -11.71
C PRO A 50 -7.76 -1.25 -11.63
N PRO A 51 -8.20 -1.90 -12.72
CA PRO A 51 -9.34 -2.78 -12.63
C PRO A 51 -9.08 -3.72 -11.46
N GLY A 52 -10.05 -3.77 -10.53
CA GLY A 52 -9.94 -4.66 -9.38
C GLY A 52 -9.62 -6.09 -9.84
N PRO A 53 -9.08 -6.94 -8.97
CA PRO A 53 -8.66 -8.29 -9.34
C PRO A 53 -9.75 -9.00 -10.17
N PRO A 54 -9.37 -9.72 -11.23
CA PRO A 54 -10.31 -10.30 -12.17
C PRO A 54 -11.31 -11.19 -11.42
N ARG A 55 -12.60 -10.97 -11.67
CA ARG A 55 -13.68 -11.79 -11.10
C ARG A 55 -14.34 -12.63 -12.20
N PRO A 56 -14.68 -13.91 -11.92
CA PRO A 56 -15.44 -14.73 -12.86
C PRO A 56 -16.78 -14.08 -13.21
N SER A 57 -17.16 -14.11 -14.50
CA SER A 57 -18.44 -13.57 -14.98
C SER A 57 -19.62 -14.52 -14.76
N ARG A 58 -19.35 -15.81 -14.50
CA ARG A 58 -20.34 -16.83 -14.15
C ARG A 58 -19.82 -17.65 -12.98
N VAL A 59 -20.62 -17.71 -11.93
CA VAL A 59 -20.36 -18.47 -10.70
C VAL A 59 -21.59 -19.32 -10.38
N ARG A 60 -21.40 -20.49 -9.77
CA ARG A 60 -22.50 -21.24 -9.17
C ARG A 60 -22.66 -20.76 -7.72
N PRO A 61 -23.84 -20.28 -7.31
CA PRO A 61 -24.05 -19.88 -5.92
C PRO A 61 -23.89 -21.06 -4.97
N THR A 62 -23.33 -20.81 -3.79
CA THR A 62 -23.22 -21.79 -2.70
C THR A 62 -24.08 -21.33 -1.52
N PRO A 63 -25.01 -22.15 -0.99
CA PRO A 63 -25.78 -21.80 0.19
C PRO A 63 -24.86 -21.49 1.39
N LEU A 64 -25.21 -20.49 2.20
CA LEU A 64 -24.43 -20.10 3.37
C LEU A 64 -24.33 -21.25 4.38
N ALA A 65 -25.42 -22.02 4.56
CA ALA A 65 -25.43 -23.19 5.42
C ALA A 65 -24.42 -24.26 4.96
N ASP A 66 -24.20 -24.42 3.64
CA ASP A 66 -23.23 -25.37 3.10
C ASP A 66 -21.79 -24.93 3.39
N LEU A 67 -21.52 -23.62 3.31
CA LEU A 67 -20.21 -23.07 3.69
C LEU A 67 -19.95 -23.26 5.18
N ALA A 68 -20.92 -22.95 6.04
CA ALA A 68 -20.82 -23.12 7.48
C ALA A 68 -20.53 -24.58 7.87
N ARG A 69 -21.25 -25.55 7.27
CA ARG A 69 -21.01 -26.99 7.47
C ARG A 69 -19.61 -27.43 7.03
N ARG A 70 -19.07 -26.88 5.93
CA ARG A 70 -17.72 -27.22 5.44
C ARG A 70 -16.61 -26.67 6.32
N LEU A 71 -16.84 -25.53 6.94
CA LEU A 71 -15.89 -24.86 7.82
C LEU A 71 -16.01 -25.33 9.29
N ASP A 72 -17.04 -26.11 9.62
CA ASP A 72 -17.38 -26.51 10.99
C ASP A 72 -17.56 -25.30 11.93
N VAL A 73 -18.27 -24.28 11.44
CA VAL A 73 -18.55 -23.04 12.18
C VAL A 73 -20.05 -22.83 12.38
N PRO A 74 -20.46 -22.21 13.50
CA PRO A 74 -21.85 -21.83 13.68
C PRO A 74 -22.25 -20.74 12.67
N VAL A 75 -23.51 -20.75 12.25
CA VAL A 75 -24.11 -19.71 11.41
C VAL A 75 -25.38 -19.19 12.08
N THR A 76 -25.56 -17.88 12.01
CA THR A 76 -26.77 -17.19 12.48
C THR A 76 -27.45 -16.51 11.30
N GLY A 77 -28.78 -16.43 11.32
CA GLY A 77 -29.59 -15.82 10.26
C GLY A 77 -30.16 -16.83 9.25
N GLY A 78 -30.58 -16.32 8.09
CA GLY A 78 -31.20 -17.11 7.03
C GLY A 78 -30.17 -17.75 6.07
N ASP A 79 -30.56 -18.84 5.41
CA ASP A 79 -29.74 -19.48 4.38
C ASP A 79 -29.81 -18.69 3.07
N VAL A 80 -28.72 -18.01 2.72
CA VAL A 80 -28.61 -17.14 1.56
C VAL A 80 -27.55 -17.65 0.57
N PRO A 81 -27.75 -17.47 -0.74
CA PRO A 81 -26.76 -17.87 -1.73
C PRO A 81 -25.55 -16.91 -1.72
N VAL A 82 -24.35 -17.47 -1.55
CA VAL A 82 -23.06 -16.76 -1.66
C VAL A 82 -22.50 -16.97 -3.07
N THR A 83 -22.14 -15.88 -3.74
CA THR A 83 -21.64 -15.88 -5.13
C THR A 83 -20.19 -15.42 -5.25
N GLY A 84 -19.62 -14.87 -4.18
CA GLY A 84 -18.23 -14.45 -4.12
C GLY A 84 -17.73 -14.33 -2.68
N ILE A 85 -16.46 -14.00 -2.54
CA ILE A 85 -15.82 -13.79 -1.24
C ILE A 85 -14.74 -12.71 -1.37
N THR A 86 -14.58 -11.89 -0.34
CA THR A 86 -13.49 -10.92 -0.22
C THR A 86 -13.16 -10.65 1.24
N HIS A 87 -11.90 -10.33 1.53
CA HIS A 87 -11.46 -9.80 2.83
C HIS A 87 -11.30 -8.26 2.81
N ASP A 88 -11.41 -7.61 1.65
CA ASP A 88 -11.42 -6.15 1.56
C ASP A 88 -12.86 -5.65 1.51
N SER A 89 -13.30 -4.98 2.58
CA SER A 89 -14.65 -4.41 2.73
C SER A 89 -15.00 -3.41 1.63
N ARG A 90 -13.99 -2.72 1.08
CA ARG A 90 -14.15 -1.75 -0.02
C ARG A 90 -14.36 -2.41 -1.37
N ALA A 91 -13.96 -3.68 -1.51
CA ALA A 91 -14.08 -4.45 -2.74
C ALA A 91 -15.30 -5.41 -2.72
N VAL A 92 -16.09 -5.39 -1.65
CA VAL A 92 -17.34 -6.17 -1.55
C VAL A 92 -18.28 -5.81 -2.70
N ARG A 93 -18.88 -6.84 -3.28
CA ARG A 93 -19.97 -6.72 -4.25
C ARG A 93 -21.22 -7.41 -3.69
N PRO A 94 -22.42 -7.03 -4.16
CA PRO A 94 -23.65 -7.73 -3.81
C PRO A 94 -23.54 -9.25 -4.01
N GLY A 95 -23.82 -10.02 -2.96
CA GLY A 95 -23.72 -11.49 -2.96
C GLY A 95 -22.40 -12.05 -2.42
N ASP A 96 -21.43 -11.20 -2.09
CA ASP A 96 -20.17 -11.64 -1.48
C ASP A 96 -20.36 -12.03 0.00
N LEU A 97 -19.60 -13.03 0.43
CA LEU A 97 -19.24 -13.22 1.83
C LEU A 97 -18.04 -12.33 2.16
N TYR A 98 -18.13 -11.53 3.22
CA TYR A 98 -17.02 -10.75 3.73
C TYR A 98 -16.28 -11.54 4.81
N ALA A 99 -15.01 -11.90 4.56
CA ALA A 99 -14.15 -12.47 5.59
C ALA A 99 -13.57 -11.32 6.41
N ALA A 100 -13.75 -11.31 7.72
CA ALA A 100 -13.42 -10.22 8.63
C ALA A 100 -12.24 -10.60 9.55
N LEU A 101 -11.11 -10.97 8.95
CA LEU A 101 -9.94 -11.54 9.63
C LEU A 101 -9.19 -10.53 10.53
N PRO A 102 -8.41 -10.99 11.52
CA PRO A 102 -7.59 -10.13 12.36
C PRO A 102 -6.36 -9.66 11.58
N GLY A 103 -6.00 -8.39 11.74
CA GLY A 103 -4.83 -7.78 11.12
C GLY A 103 -3.88 -7.15 12.13
N ALA A 104 -2.68 -6.79 11.68
CA ALA A 104 -1.66 -6.16 12.54
C ALA A 104 -2.04 -4.76 13.05
N ARG A 105 -2.98 -4.08 12.38
CA ARG A 105 -3.37 -2.69 12.69
C ARG A 105 -4.84 -2.54 13.05
N PHE A 106 -5.70 -3.33 12.42
CA PHE A 106 -7.15 -3.28 12.57
C PHE A 106 -7.70 -4.69 12.44
N HIS A 107 -8.83 -4.96 13.08
CA HIS A 107 -9.58 -6.18 12.89
C HIS A 107 -10.65 -5.98 11.81
N GLY A 108 -10.79 -6.95 10.90
CA GLY A 108 -11.81 -6.89 9.85
C GLY A 108 -13.24 -6.70 10.34
N ALA A 109 -13.57 -7.14 11.57
CA ALA A 109 -14.90 -7.03 12.18
C ALA A 109 -15.34 -5.57 12.36
N GLU A 110 -14.39 -4.65 12.56
CA GLU A 110 -14.65 -3.21 12.66
C GLU A 110 -15.27 -2.64 11.37
N PHE A 111 -15.10 -3.32 10.23
CA PHE A 111 -15.61 -2.90 8.92
C PHE A 111 -16.85 -3.68 8.46
N ALA A 112 -17.45 -4.52 9.33
CA ALA A 112 -18.61 -5.33 8.98
C ALA A 112 -19.81 -4.49 8.50
N ALA A 113 -20.05 -3.34 9.13
CA ALA A 113 -21.11 -2.42 8.72
C ALA A 113 -20.88 -1.86 7.30
N GLN A 114 -19.64 -1.52 6.95
CA GLN A 114 -19.29 -1.07 5.61
C GLN A 114 -19.45 -2.18 4.57
N ALA A 115 -19.05 -3.41 4.91
CA ALA A 115 -19.23 -4.57 4.05
C ALA A 115 -20.73 -4.85 3.80
N ALA A 116 -21.56 -4.80 4.84
CA ALA A 116 -23.00 -4.94 4.71
C ALA A 116 -23.60 -3.85 3.80
N ALA A 117 -23.19 -2.59 3.97
CA ALA A 117 -23.61 -1.48 3.11
C ALA A 117 -23.21 -1.67 1.64
N ASN A 118 -22.09 -2.34 1.37
CA ASN A 118 -21.62 -2.67 0.02
C ASN A 118 -22.29 -3.92 -0.58
N GLY A 119 -23.17 -4.60 0.16
CA GLY A 119 -23.95 -5.74 -0.31
C GLY A 119 -23.40 -7.11 0.09
N ALA A 120 -22.54 -7.19 1.09
CA ALA A 120 -22.18 -8.48 1.68
C ALA A 120 -23.44 -9.17 2.22
N VAL A 121 -23.62 -10.45 1.88
CA VAL A 121 -24.76 -11.25 2.34
C VAL A 121 -24.46 -12.02 3.63
N ALA A 122 -23.18 -12.14 3.97
CA ALA A 122 -22.70 -12.79 5.19
C ALA A 122 -21.34 -12.23 5.61
N VAL A 123 -21.02 -12.36 6.89
CA VAL A 123 -19.70 -12.05 7.47
C VAL A 123 -19.15 -13.29 8.16
N LEU A 124 -17.89 -13.63 7.90
CA LEU A 124 -17.13 -14.67 8.62
C LEU A 124 -16.07 -13.99 9.48
N THR A 125 -16.09 -14.19 10.79
CA THR A 125 -15.15 -13.59 11.74
C THR A 125 -14.76 -14.60 12.82
N ASP A 126 -13.64 -14.33 13.48
CA ASP A 126 -13.17 -14.99 14.70
C ASP A 126 -13.80 -14.37 15.98
N PRO A 127 -13.70 -15.07 17.14
CA PRO A 127 -14.31 -14.66 18.41
C PRO A 127 -13.75 -13.38 19.05
#